data_AF-A0A183ENY5-F1
#
_entry.id   AF-A0A183ENY5-F1
#
_cell.length_a   1.000
_cell.length_b   1.000
_cell.length_c   1.000
_cell.angle_alpha   90.00
_cell.angle_beta   90.00
_cell.angle_gamma   90.00
#
_symmetry.space_group_name_H-M   'P 1'
#
loop_
_entity.id
_entity.type
_entity.pdbx_description
1 polymer ?
#
loop_
_entity_poly.entity_id
_entity_poly.type
_entity_poly.pdbx_seq_one_letter_code
_entity_poly.pdbx_strand_id
1 'polypeptide(L)'
;MPFELNMLVFQKEMPYNDPEVREIENAAALGIATARGLANVVSTIWRRNLISDEVWTQLRDPVERGDDKVTGYGWHRGHGFFYHPHPTRKNAFLMLHGGHGMQNLVIDPYNKVVFALIRNGLLWDAKAFKETTAFAESIIKKCCS
;
A
#
# COMPACT_ATOMS: atom_id res chain seq x y z
N MET A 1 -17.15 11.98 14.25
CA MET A 1 -16.22 11.85 15.40
C MET A 1 -14.96 12.65 15.07
N PRO A 2 -14.36 13.39 16.01
CA PRO A 2 -13.23 14.24 15.69
C PRO A 2 -12.00 13.39 15.32
N PHE A 3 -11.27 13.87 14.32
CA PHE A 3 -10.09 13.27 13.66
C PHE A 3 -8.99 12.78 14.62
N GLU A 4 -8.88 13.38 15.79
CA GLU A 4 -7.77 13.11 16.73
C GLU A 4 -7.92 11.81 17.54
N LEU A 5 -9.14 11.31 17.77
CA LEU A 5 -9.35 10.22 18.72
C LEU A 5 -8.97 8.82 18.15
N ASN A 6 -9.03 8.63 16.82
CA ASN A 6 -8.77 7.33 16.18
C ASN A 6 -7.29 7.05 15.86
N MET A 7 -6.42 8.07 15.87
CA MET A 7 -4.99 7.85 15.60
C MET A 7 -4.19 7.32 16.81
N LEU A 8 -4.76 7.36 18.01
CA LEU A 8 -4.09 6.93 19.24
C LEU A 8 -3.70 5.44 19.23
N VAL A 9 -4.49 4.58 18.59
CA VAL A 9 -4.18 3.13 18.50
C VAL A 9 -2.89 2.90 17.72
N PHE A 10 -2.64 3.71 16.70
CA PHE A 10 -1.47 3.57 15.83
C PHE A 10 -0.24 4.35 16.34
N GLN A 11 -0.38 5.18 17.37
CA GLN A 11 0.75 5.85 18.01
C GLN A 11 1.40 5.01 19.11
N LYS A 12 0.82 3.85 19.47
CA LYS A 12 1.42 2.95 20.44
C LYS A 12 2.68 2.30 19.87
N GLU A 13 3.72 2.22 20.69
CA GLU A 13 4.91 1.45 20.38
C GLU A 13 4.54 -0.01 20.15
N MET A 14 5.06 -0.57 19.07
CA MET A 14 4.90 -1.98 18.72
C MET A 14 6.25 -2.66 18.93
N PRO A 15 6.27 -3.89 19.47
CA PRO A 15 7.50 -4.63 19.76
C PRO A 15 8.13 -5.24 18.50
N TYR A 16 8.21 -4.50 17.39
CA TYR A 16 8.76 -4.98 16.12
C TYR A 16 10.24 -5.41 16.21
N ASN A 17 10.95 -4.97 17.25
CA ASN A 17 12.35 -5.31 17.49
C ASN A 17 12.55 -6.47 18.46
N ASP A 18 11.48 -7.00 19.06
CA ASP A 18 11.54 -8.19 19.89
C ASP A 18 11.70 -9.43 18.99
N PRO A 19 12.76 -10.24 19.16
CA PRO A 19 12.96 -11.46 18.38
C PRO A 19 11.78 -12.43 18.47
N GLU A 20 11.19 -12.60 19.66
CA GLU A 20 10.07 -13.52 19.85
C GLU A 20 8.85 -13.07 19.04
N VAL A 21 8.65 -11.76 18.91
CA VAL A 21 7.57 -11.19 18.08
C VAL A 21 7.87 -11.36 16.59
N ARG A 22 9.13 -11.25 16.16
CA ARG A 22 9.52 -11.41 14.75
C ARG A 22 9.38 -12.85 14.25
N GLU A 23 9.48 -13.83 15.15
CA GLU A 23 9.33 -15.25 14.82
C GLU A 23 7.86 -15.67 14.64
N ILE A 24 6.91 -14.85 15.09
CA ILE A 24 5.48 -15.13 14.91
C ILE A 24 5.06 -14.88 13.45
N GLU A 25 4.45 -15.90 12.84
CA GLU A 25 3.84 -15.77 11.52
C GLU A 25 2.54 -14.96 11.58
N ASN A 26 2.66 -13.64 11.42
CA ASN A 26 1.52 -12.75 11.25
C ASN A 26 1.60 -12.01 9.91
N ALA A 27 0.89 -12.56 8.92
CA ALA A 27 0.84 -12.03 7.55
C ALA A 27 0.27 -10.61 7.44
N ALA A 28 -0.46 -10.12 8.45
CA ALA A 28 -1.06 -8.79 8.42
C ALA A 28 -0.09 -7.68 8.86
N ALA A 29 0.93 -7.98 9.67
CA ALA A 29 1.70 -6.94 10.37
C ALA A 29 3.20 -7.19 10.54
N LEU A 30 3.68 -8.45 10.47
CA LEU A 30 5.06 -8.79 10.83
C LEU A 30 5.94 -9.16 9.64
N GLY A 31 5.51 -8.82 8.41
CA GLY A 31 6.32 -9.01 7.21
C GLY A 31 7.60 -8.15 7.25
N ILE A 32 8.76 -8.80 7.09
CA ILE A 32 10.07 -8.14 7.04
C ILE A 32 10.59 -8.19 5.60
N ALA A 33 10.87 -7.02 5.02
CA ALA A 33 11.38 -6.92 3.66
C ALA A 33 12.26 -5.68 3.46
N THR A 34 13.07 -5.71 2.39
CA THR A 34 13.67 -4.50 1.84
C THR A 34 12.74 -3.89 0.79
N ALA A 35 12.84 -2.58 0.54
CA ALA A 35 12.06 -1.92 -0.52
C ALA A 35 12.25 -2.60 -1.88
N ARG A 36 13.51 -2.93 -2.23
CA ARG A 36 13.84 -3.67 -3.45
C ARG A 36 13.19 -5.05 -3.48
N GLY A 37 13.28 -5.79 -2.38
CA GLY A 37 12.70 -7.13 -2.27
C GLY A 37 11.19 -7.10 -2.48
N LEU A 38 10.49 -6.22 -1.77
CA LEU A 38 9.03 -6.08 -1.86
C LEU A 38 8.58 -5.70 -3.28
N ALA A 39 9.22 -4.70 -3.91
CA ALA A 39 8.89 -4.33 -5.28
C ALA A 39 9.15 -5.50 -6.26
N ASN A 40 10.26 -6.22 -6.07
CA ASN A 40 10.64 -7.33 -6.94
C ASN A 40 9.69 -8.53 -6.83
N VAL A 41 9.02 -8.75 -5.70
CA VAL A 41 7.96 -9.78 -5.59
C VAL A 41 6.86 -9.52 -6.61
N VAL A 42 6.28 -8.32 -6.60
CA VAL A 42 5.20 -7.95 -7.53
C VAL A 42 5.68 -8.00 -8.99
N SER A 43 6.87 -7.45 -9.27
CA SER A 43 7.46 -7.54 -10.61
C SER A 43 7.70 -8.98 -11.08
N THR A 44 8.06 -9.88 -10.17
CA THR A 44 8.28 -11.30 -10.48
C THR A 44 6.96 -12.00 -10.80
N ILE A 45 5.87 -11.68 -10.09
CA ILE A 45 4.53 -12.23 -10.39
C ILE A 45 4.16 -11.94 -11.85
N TRP A 46 4.36 -10.71 -12.34
CA TRP A 46 4.14 -10.39 -13.76
C TRP A 46 5.14 -11.08 -14.69
N ARG A 47 6.44 -11.03 -14.38
CA ARG A 47 7.47 -11.58 -15.27
C ARG A 47 7.39 -13.09 -15.45
N ARG A 48 6.88 -13.79 -14.44
CA ARG A 48 6.77 -15.25 -14.42
C ARG A 48 5.33 -15.74 -14.61
N ASN A 49 4.37 -14.83 -14.84
CA ASN A 49 2.95 -15.13 -14.95
C ASN A 49 2.44 -16.01 -13.78
N LEU A 50 2.81 -15.68 -12.54
CA LEU A 50 2.47 -16.49 -11.37
C LEU A 50 0.99 -16.43 -11.00
N ILE A 51 0.28 -15.41 -11.48
CA ILE A 51 -1.18 -15.32 -11.42
C ILE A 51 -1.70 -14.95 -12.81
N SER A 52 -2.93 -15.35 -13.11
CA SER A 52 -3.51 -15.18 -14.45
C SER A 52 -3.94 -13.74 -14.72
N ASP A 53 -4.14 -13.42 -16.00
CA ASP A 53 -4.62 -12.10 -16.42
C ASP A 53 -6.05 -11.82 -15.91
N GLU A 54 -6.87 -12.86 -15.73
CA GLU A 54 -8.19 -12.75 -15.11
C GLU A 54 -8.06 -12.31 -13.65
N VAL A 55 -7.11 -12.87 -12.89
CA VAL A 55 -6.86 -12.45 -11.51
C VAL A 55 -6.37 -11.01 -11.47
N TRP A 56 -5.44 -10.61 -12.35
CA TRP A 56 -5.02 -9.21 -12.45
C TRP A 56 -6.15 -8.25 -12.79
N THR A 57 -7.08 -8.69 -13.65
CA THR A 57 -8.25 -7.91 -14.02
C THR A 57 -9.20 -7.71 -12.84
N GLN A 58 -9.32 -8.69 -11.94
CA GLN A 58 -10.08 -8.52 -10.70
C GLN A 58 -9.34 -7.63 -9.69
N LEU A 59 -8.04 -7.84 -9.51
CA LEU A 59 -7.23 -7.12 -8.52
C LEU A 59 -7.06 -5.64 -8.82
N ARG A 60 -7.13 -5.20 -10.08
CA ARG A 60 -6.86 -3.79 -10.43
C ARG A 60 -8.00 -2.84 -10.09
N ASP A 61 -9.21 -3.36 -9.92
CA ASP A 61 -10.42 -2.57 -9.75
C ASP A 61 -10.95 -2.72 -8.30
N PRO A 62 -11.38 -1.63 -7.64
CA PRO A 62 -11.91 -1.71 -6.29
C PRO A 62 -13.27 -2.43 -6.27
N VAL A 63 -13.53 -3.18 -5.20
CA VAL A 63 -14.82 -3.84 -4.97
C VAL A 63 -15.84 -2.85 -4.47
N GLU A 64 -15.43 -1.91 -3.62
CA GLU A 64 -16.32 -0.89 -3.07
C GLU A 64 -15.60 0.42 -2.73
N ARG A 65 -16.39 1.48 -2.52
CA ARG A 65 -15.97 2.70 -1.83
C ARG A 65 -16.80 2.84 -0.55
N GLY A 66 -16.14 2.99 0.60
CA GLY A 66 -16.84 3.15 1.87
C GLY A 66 -16.00 3.79 2.95
N ASP A 67 -16.68 4.28 3.98
CA ASP A 67 -16.04 4.84 5.17
C ASP A 67 -15.56 3.72 6.09
N ASP A 68 -14.30 3.79 6.47
CA ASP A 68 -13.68 2.85 7.39
C ASP A 68 -13.96 3.27 8.83
N LYS A 69 -14.65 2.42 9.60
CA LYS A 69 -15.05 2.74 10.98
C LYS A 69 -13.88 2.82 11.95
N VAL A 70 -12.77 2.15 11.65
CA VAL A 70 -11.60 2.07 12.52
C VAL A 70 -10.72 3.30 12.33
N THR A 71 -10.40 3.62 11.08
CA THR A 71 -9.51 4.71 10.70
C THR A 71 -10.25 6.02 10.47
N GLY A 72 -11.56 5.99 10.22
CA GLY A 72 -12.40 7.15 9.91
C GLY A 72 -12.26 7.68 8.48
N TYR A 73 -11.50 7.00 7.62
CA TYR A 73 -11.23 7.44 6.25
C TYR A 73 -12.11 6.73 5.23
N GLY A 74 -12.55 7.48 4.21
CA GLY A 74 -13.23 6.93 3.05
C GLY A 74 -12.23 6.36 2.05
N TRP A 75 -12.29 5.05 1.81
CA TRP A 75 -11.36 4.35 0.90
C TRP A 75 -12.11 3.61 -0.21
N HIS A 76 -11.48 3.55 -1.38
CA HIS A 76 -11.74 2.46 -2.32
C HIS A 76 -10.95 1.24 -1.84
N ARG A 77 -11.60 0.07 -1.74
CA ARG A 77 -10.99 -1.15 -1.20
C ARG A 77 -11.50 -2.41 -1.89
N GLY A 78 -10.73 -3.49 -1.80
CA GLY A 78 -11.02 -4.77 -2.45
C GLY A 78 -9.82 -5.69 -2.47
N HIS A 79 -10.05 -6.99 -2.31
CA HIS A 79 -9.03 -8.04 -2.46
C HIS A 79 -7.74 -7.84 -1.63
N GLY A 80 -7.84 -7.18 -0.47
CA GLY A 80 -6.69 -6.90 0.41
C GLY A 80 -5.92 -5.62 0.08
N PHE A 81 -6.33 -4.84 -0.92
CA PHE A 81 -5.71 -3.57 -1.27
C PHE A 81 -6.64 -2.37 -1.02
N PHE A 82 -6.02 -1.21 -0.86
CA PHE A 82 -6.65 0.09 -1.02
C PHE A 82 -6.40 0.61 -2.43
N TYR A 83 -7.24 1.52 -2.90
CA TYR A 83 -7.16 2.03 -4.28
C TYR A 83 -7.18 3.55 -4.30
N HIS A 84 -6.31 4.13 -5.14
CA HIS A 84 -6.24 5.56 -5.40
C HIS A 84 -6.47 5.82 -6.89
N PRO A 85 -7.18 6.88 -7.29
CA PRO A 85 -7.35 7.20 -8.71
C PRO A 85 -6.03 7.26 -9.47
N HIS A 86 -6.00 6.67 -10.66
CA HIS A 86 -4.80 6.67 -11.49
C HIS A 86 -4.49 8.10 -11.98
N PRO A 87 -3.24 8.57 -11.87
CA PRO A 87 -2.90 9.97 -12.13
C PRO A 87 -3.07 10.41 -13.60
N THR A 88 -3.02 9.47 -14.53
CA THR A 88 -3.07 9.74 -15.98
C THR A 88 -4.15 8.97 -16.75
N ARG A 89 -4.89 8.05 -16.09
CA ARG A 89 -5.87 7.17 -16.75
C ARG A 89 -7.24 7.38 -16.11
N LYS A 90 -8.25 7.64 -16.93
CA LYS A 90 -9.63 7.82 -16.45
C LYS A 90 -10.23 6.48 -16.03
N ASN A 91 -10.99 6.47 -14.92
CA ASN A 91 -11.65 5.28 -14.37
C ASN A 91 -10.70 4.10 -14.11
N ALA A 92 -9.46 4.40 -13.76
CA ALA A 92 -8.43 3.43 -13.43
C ALA A 92 -7.87 3.75 -12.05
N PHE A 93 -7.27 2.75 -11.40
CA PHE A 93 -6.77 2.89 -10.05
C PHE A 93 -5.32 2.39 -9.90
N LEU A 94 -4.57 3.04 -9.02
CA LEU A 94 -3.38 2.47 -8.40
C LEU A 94 -3.81 1.59 -7.23
N MET A 95 -3.14 0.47 -7.03
CA MET A 95 -3.34 -0.38 -5.86
C MET A 95 -2.31 0.01 -4.79
N LEU A 96 -2.73 0.04 -3.53
CA LEU A 96 -1.92 0.48 -2.40
C LEU A 96 -2.04 -0.49 -1.23
N HIS A 97 -0.94 -0.65 -0.50
CA HIS A 97 -0.96 -1.27 0.81
C HIS A 97 -0.02 -0.52 1.76
N GLY A 98 -0.62 0.33 2.60
CA GLY A 98 0.10 1.04 3.66
C GLY A 98 0.41 0.10 4.83
N GLY A 99 1.57 0.28 5.44
CA GLY A 99 1.95 -0.37 6.69
C GLY A 99 2.11 0.63 7.83
N HIS A 100 2.25 0.11 9.04
CA HIS A 100 2.53 0.92 10.22
C HIS A 100 3.84 1.73 10.05
N GLY A 101 3.89 2.96 10.55
CA GLY A 101 4.99 3.89 10.27
C GLY A 101 4.98 4.49 8.86
N MET A 102 3.86 4.40 8.14
CA MET A 102 3.63 5.00 6.81
C MET A 102 4.55 4.46 5.70
N GLN A 103 5.13 3.27 5.87
CA GLN A 103 5.65 2.52 4.74
C GLN A 103 4.52 2.18 3.77
N ASN A 104 4.83 2.07 2.48
CA ASN A 104 3.78 1.88 1.47
C ASN A 104 4.27 1.09 0.27
N LEU A 105 3.39 0.26 -0.25
CA LEU A 105 3.50 -0.38 -1.55
C LEU A 105 2.48 0.28 -2.49
N VAL A 106 2.94 0.78 -3.63
CA VAL A 106 2.07 1.33 -4.68
C VAL A 106 2.33 0.54 -5.96
N ILE A 107 1.25 0.04 -6.56
CA ILE A 107 1.28 -0.80 -7.75
C ILE A 107 0.45 -0.11 -8.82
N ASP A 108 1.07 0.11 -9.98
CA ASP A 108 0.39 0.48 -11.22
C ASP A 108 0.21 -0.79 -12.06
N PRO A 109 -0.98 -1.42 -12.04
CA PRO A 109 -1.21 -2.66 -12.77
C PRO A 109 -1.28 -2.48 -14.29
N TYR A 110 -1.42 -1.25 -14.79
CA TYR A 110 -1.56 -0.97 -16.22
C TYR A 110 -0.20 -0.77 -16.88
N ASN A 111 0.65 0.06 -16.26
CA ASN A 111 2.00 0.30 -16.76
C ASN A 111 3.02 -0.71 -16.21
N LYS A 112 2.59 -1.61 -15.31
CA LYS A 112 3.43 -2.62 -14.63
C LYS A 112 4.61 -2.00 -13.88
N VAL A 113 4.32 -0.90 -13.17
CA VAL A 113 5.30 -0.18 -12.34
C VAL A 113 4.98 -0.43 -10.86
N VAL A 114 6.02 -0.64 -10.04
CA VAL A 114 5.90 -0.90 -8.61
C VAL A 114 6.79 0.06 -7.85
N PHE A 115 6.23 0.69 -6.82
CA PHE A 115 6.96 1.52 -5.87
C PHE A 115 6.82 0.92 -4.48
N ALA A 116 7.95 0.73 -3.81
CA ALA A 116 7.97 0.34 -2.41
C ALA A 116 8.78 1.37 -1.64
N LEU A 117 8.17 1.98 -0.64
CA LEU A 117 8.83 2.84 0.33
C LEU A 117 8.83 2.13 1.69
N ILE A 118 10.02 1.73 2.12
CA ILE A 118 10.25 1.14 3.44
C ILE A 118 11.10 2.10 4.26
N ARG A 119 10.70 2.31 5.52
CA ARG A 119 11.37 3.22 6.46
C ARG A 119 11.46 2.57 7.83
N ASN A 120 12.49 2.94 8.60
CA ASN A 120 12.71 2.45 9.96
C ASN A 120 12.23 3.43 11.05
N GLY A 121 12.07 4.72 10.72
CA GLY A 121 11.41 5.68 11.59
C GLY A 121 9.89 5.53 11.50
N LEU A 122 9.25 5.21 12.63
CA LEU A 122 7.79 5.21 12.73
C LEU A 122 7.30 6.65 12.66
N LEU A 123 6.78 7.03 11.49
CA LEU A 123 6.16 8.32 11.27
C LEU A 123 4.66 8.10 11.15
N TRP A 124 3.87 8.64 12.08
CA TRP A 124 2.41 8.55 12.03
C TRP A 124 1.81 9.90 11.65
N ASP A 125 2.09 10.32 10.41
CA ASP A 125 1.61 11.56 9.83
C ASP A 125 0.89 11.27 8.50
N ALA A 126 -0.37 11.68 8.39
CA ALA A 126 -1.14 11.57 7.14
C ALA A 126 -0.42 12.25 5.96
N LYS A 127 0.40 13.27 6.21
CA LYS A 127 1.26 13.90 5.22
C LYS A 127 2.30 12.92 4.67
N ALA A 128 2.92 12.11 5.51
CA ALA A 128 3.92 11.12 5.10
C ALA A 128 3.36 10.03 4.20
N PHE A 129 2.10 9.64 4.43
CA PHE A 129 1.37 8.75 3.51
C PHE A 129 1.20 9.42 2.15
N LYS A 130 0.69 10.66 2.14
CA LYS A 130 0.44 11.44 0.91
C LYS A 130 1.72 11.70 0.12
N GLU A 131 2.85 11.97 0.78
CA GLU A 131 4.15 12.17 0.14
C GLU A 131 4.57 10.96 -0.69
N THR A 132 4.32 9.74 -0.19
CA THR A 132 4.67 8.50 -0.89
C THR A 132 3.86 8.34 -2.17
N THR A 133 2.54 8.55 -2.07
CA THR A 133 1.63 8.44 -3.22
C THR A 133 1.92 9.55 -4.23
N ALA A 134 2.12 10.79 -3.79
CA ALA A 134 2.47 11.92 -4.67
C ALA A 134 3.80 11.69 -5.40
N PHE A 135 4.79 11.12 -4.72
CA PHE A 135 6.06 10.76 -5.35
C PHE A 135 5.87 9.68 -6.42
N ALA A 136 5.15 8.59 -6.12
CA ALA A 136 4.83 7.55 -7.09
C ALA A 136 4.08 8.11 -8.31
N GLU A 137 3.06 8.93 -8.08
CA GLU A 137 2.33 9.61 -9.16
C GLU A 137 3.23 10.49 -10.01
N SER A 138 4.17 11.22 -9.40
CA SER A 138 5.08 12.11 -10.15
C SER A 138 5.97 11.33 -11.12
N ILE A 139 6.33 10.08 -10.78
CA ILE A 139 7.11 9.21 -11.64
C ILE A 139 6.21 8.60 -12.72
N ILE A 140 5.02 8.10 -12.36
CA ILE A 140 4.05 7.54 -13.32
C ILE A 140 3.69 8.57 -14.39
N LYS A 141 3.46 9.83 -13.99
CA LYS A 141 3.20 10.96 -14.90
C LYS A 141 4.35 11.27 -15.85
N LYS A 142 5.60 10.89 -15.52
CA LYS A 142 6.77 11.12 -16.38
C LYS A 142 7.11 9.92 -17.26
N CYS A 143 6.90 8.71 -16.75
CA CYS A 143 7.26 7.48 -17.45
C CYS A 143 6.19 7.01 -18.44
N CYS A 144 4.92 7.40 -18.25
CA CYS A 144 3.78 6.77 -18.92
C CYS A 144 2.74 7.77 -19.47
N SER A 145 3.15 9.03 -19.69
CA SER A 145 2.37 10.08 -20.36
C SER A 145 2.65 10.12 -21.85
#